data_AF-D2NUF8-F1
#
_entry.id   AF-D2NUF8-F1
#
_cell.length_a   1.000
_cell.length_b   1.000
_cell.length_c   1.000
_cell.angle_alpha   90.00
_cell.angle_beta   90.00
_cell.angle_gamma   90.00
#
_symmetry.space_group_name_H-M   'P 1'
#
loop_
_entity.id
_entity.type
_entity.pdbx_description
1 polymer ?
#
loop_
_entity_poly.entity_id
_entity_poly.type
_entity_poly.pdbx_seq_one_letter_code
_entity_poly.pdbx_strand_id
1 'polypeptide(L)'
;GVGLLFSNSKDFEFFVRLDHIRKCFTQKGGIFVLEEYNPKTRNLIQRKYQSSMASEIVLSFHRVTSVQFAYICHLNGERGTVTNKSITGTMESDTAKPMDPLEMKEPPLASV
;
A
#
# COMPACT_ATOMS: atom_id res chain seq x y z
N GLY A 1 9.33 -11.13 -10.30
CA GLY A 1 8.80 -12.18 -9.42
C GLY A 1 9.91 -12.68 -8.51
N VAL A 2 9.62 -13.57 -7.58
CA VAL A 2 10.60 -14.32 -6.80
C VAL A 2 10.61 -15.75 -7.31
N GLY A 3 11.77 -16.20 -7.81
CA GLY A 3 12.01 -17.60 -8.17
C GLY A 3 12.67 -18.33 -7.00
N LEU A 4 12.23 -19.55 -6.73
CA LEU A 4 12.84 -20.46 -5.75
C LEU A 4 13.43 -21.66 -6.49
N LEU A 5 14.69 -21.95 -6.17
CA LEU A 5 15.44 -23.09 -6.67
C LEU A 5 16.04 -23.81 -5.46
N PHE A 6 15.78 -25.10 -5.31
CA PHE A 6 16.39 -25.91 -4.27
C PHE A 6 17.67 -26.55 -4.78
N SER A 7 18.65 -26.70 -3.90
CA SER A 7 19.98 -27.22 -4.23
C SER A 7 19.97 -28.59 -4.91
N ASN A 8 18.93 -29.38 -4.66
CA ASN A 8 18.80 -30.74 -5.19
C ASN A 8 17.97 -30.81 -6.48
N SER A 9 17.49 -29.66 -6.99
CA SER A 9 16.59 -29.59 -8.13
C SER A 9 17.26 -28.83 -9.27
N LYS A 10 17.25 -29.43 -10.47
CA LYS A 10 17.85 -28.83 -11.66
C LYS A 10 16.95 -27.79 -12.32
N ASP A 11 15.65 -27.89 -12.06
CA ASP A 11 14.63 -27.02 -12.61
C ASP A 11 14.13 -26.04 -11.55
N PHE A 12 13.76 -24.82 -11.99
CA PHE A 12 13.06 -23.87 -11.14
C PHE A 12 11.77 -24.50 -10.62
N GLU A 13 11.71 -24.74 -9.32
CA GLU A 13 10.53 -25.39 -8.72
C GLU A 13 9.36 -24.43 -8.58
N PHE A 14 9.63 -23.16 -8.29
CA PHE A 14 8.56 -22.23 -7.93
C PHE A 14 8.84 -20.80 -8.35
N PHE A 15 7.80 -20.13 -8.87
CA PHE A 15 7.85 -18.71 -9.20
C PHE A 15 6.60 -18.00 -8.67
N VAL A 16 6.82 -17.01 -7.80
CA VAL A 16 5.76 -16.14 -7.29
C VAL A 16 5.89 -14.79 -7.94
N ARG A 17 4.80 -14.32 -8.56
CA ARG A 17 4.79 -12.97 -9.11
C ARG A 17 4.76 -11.93 -7.99
N LEU A 18 5.41 -10.78 -8.21
CA LEU A 18 5.56 -9.74 -7.18
C LEU A 18 4.21 -9.15 -6.74
N ASP A 19 3.23 -9.07 -7.65
CA ASP A 19 1.86 -8.59 -7.41
C ASP A 19 1.08 -9.48 -6.44
N HIS A 20 1.43 -10.77 -6.35
CA HIS A 20 0.78 -11.71 -5.46
C HIS A 20 1.45 -11.82 -4.09
N ILE A 21 2.70 -11.36 -3.95
CA ILE A 21 3.42 -11.44 -2.67
C ILE A 21 2.86 -10.39 -1.73
N ARG A 22 2.42 -10.82 -0.55
CA ARG A 22 1.87 -9.97 0.50
C ARG A 22 2.92 -9.60 1.52
N LYS A 23 3.68 -10.59 1.99
CA LYS A 23 4.68 -10.42 3.05
C LYS A 23 5.84 -11.38 2.85
N CYS A 24 7.02 -10.95 3.28
CA CYS A 24 8.20 -11.78 3.41
C CYS A 24 8.87 -11.44 4.73
N PHE A 25 9.05 -12.43 5.62
CA PHE A 25 9.56 -12.20 6.97
C PHE A 25 10.25 -13.44 7.53
N THR A 26 11.02 -13.28 8.61
CA THR A 26 11.70 -14.39 9.29
C THR A 26 10.90 -14.92 10.47
N GLN A 27 11.12 -16.18 10.82
CA GLN A 27 10.69 -16.84 12.04
C GLN A 27 11.91 -17.44 12.76
N LYS A 28 11.74 -17.85 14.02
CA LYS A 28 12.79 -18.55 14.78
C LYS A 28 13.26 -19.80 14.02
N GLY A 29 14.54 -20.16 14.20
CA GLY A 29 15.13 -21.37 13.60
C GLY A 29 15.65 -21.19 12.17
N GLY A 30 15.96 -19.96 11.75
CA GLY A 30 16.46 -19.71 10.40
C GLY A 30 15.41 -19.98 9.32
N ILE A 31 14.14 -19.70 9.61
CA ILE A 31 13.05 -19.88 8.66
C ILE A 31 12.68 -18.53 8.07
N PHE A 32 12.58 -18.43 6.75
CA PHE A 32 11.87 -17.32 6.12
C PHE A 32 10.52 -17.79 5.58
N VAL A 33 9.54 -16.90 5.63
CA VAL A 33 8.16 -17.13 5.22
C VAL A 33 7.84 -16.19 4.07
N LEU A 34 7.38 -16.77 2.96
CA LEU A 34 6.84 -16.04 1.83
C LEU A 34 5.32 -16.22 1.80
N GLU A 35 4.61 -15.12 2.00
CA GLU A 35 3.15 -15.07 1.99
C GLU A 35 2.66 -14.60 0.62
N GLU A 36 1.87 -15.43 -0.05
CA GLU A 36 1.30 -15.18 -1.37
C GLU A 36 -0.22 -15.17 -1.30
N TYR A 37 -0.87 -14.19 -1.93
CA TYR A 37 -2.29 -14.24 -2.21
C TYR A 37 -2.54 -14.97 -3.52
N ASN A 38 -3.24 -16.10 -3.48
CA ASN A 38 -3.65 -16.81 -4.69
C ASN A 38 -4.99 -16.23 -5.19
N PRO A 39 -5.03 -15.51 -6.33
CA PRO A 39 -6.25 -14.88 -6.81
C PRO A 39 -7.31 -15.89 -7.27
N LYS A 40 -6.91 -17.11 -7.65
CA LYS A 40 -7.84 -18.15 -8.10
C LYS A 40 -8.64 -18.73 -6.94
N THR A 41 -7.97 -19.03 -5.84
CA THR A 41 -8.60 -19.64 -4.66
C THR A 41 -9.00 -18.61 -3.61
N ARG A 42 -8.58 -17.33 -3.78
CA ARG A 42 -8.75 -16.22 -2.82
C ARG A 42 -8.15 -16.52 -1.44
N ASN A 43 -7.17 -17.41 -1.40
CA ASN A 43 -6.52 -17.82 -0.17
C ASN A 43 -5.15 -17.19 -0.03
N LEU A 44 -4.79 -16.91 1.22
CA LEU A 44 -3.45 -16.53 1.61
C LEU A 44 -2.64 -17.80 1.88
N ILE A 45 -1.56 -17.99 1.13
CA ILE A 45 -0.68 -19.16 1.24
C ILE A 45 0.62 -18.69 1.89
N GLN A 46 0.99 -19.32 3.00
CA GLN A 46 2.28 -19.12 3.63
C GLN A 46 3.20 -20.29 3.31
N ARG A 47 4.34 -20.02 2.68
CA ARG A 47 5.38 -21.02 2.44
C ARG A 47 6.57 -20.73 3.33
N LYS A 48 7.02 -21.75 4.04
CA LYS A 48 8.12 -21.67 5.00
C LYS A 48 9.33 -22.40 4.46
N TYR A 49 10.49 -21.77 4.54
CA TYR A 49 11.75 -22.32 4.03
C TYR A 49 12.83 -22.11 5.07
N GLN A 50 13.55 -23.19 5.39
CA GLN A 50 14.70 -23.14 6.29
C GLN A 50 15.95 -22.76 5.49
N SER A 51 16.69 -21.77 5.98
CA SER A 51 17.94 -21.31 5.40
C SER A 51 18.78 -20.62 6.48
N SER A 52 20.09 -20.88 6.48
CA SER A 52 21.04 -20.09 7.28
C SER A 52 21.07 -18.62 6.86
N MET A 53 20.60 -18.30 5.65
CA MET A 53 20.54 -16.96 5.07
C MET A 53 19.14 -16.31 5.14
N ALA A 54 18.26 -16.81 6.02
CA ALA A 54 16.86 -16.36 6.07
C ALA A 54 16.73 -14.83 6.24
N SER A 55 17.58 -14.23 7.08
CA SER A 55 17.56 -12.78 7.33
C SER A 55 18.02 -11.98 6.11
N GLU A 56 19.09 -12.42 5.46
CA GLU A 56 19.67 -11.79 4.27
C GLU A 56 18.70 -11.87 3.08
N ILE A 57 18.03 -13.01 2.92
CA ILE A 57 16.99 -13.20 1.88
C ILE A 57 15.84 -12.22 2.10
N VAL A 58 15.32 -12.13 3.32
CA VAL A 58 14.22 -11.20 3.64
C VAL A 58 14.67 -9.75 3.43
N LEU A 59 15.85 -9.36 3.92
CA LEU A 59 16.35 -7.99 3.70
C LEU A 59 16.54 -7.66 2.22
N SER A 60 17.06 -8.60 1.42
CA SER A 60 17.22 -8.43 -0.02
C SER A 60 15.88 -8.27 -0.72
N PHE A 61 14.88 -9.08 -0.34
CA PHE A 61 13.52 -8.94 -0.83
C PHE A 61 12.94 -7.55 -0.51
N HIS A 62 13.04 -7.11 0.74
CA HIS A 62 12.55 -5.80 1.19
C HIS A 62 13.22 -4.64 0.45
N ARG A 63 14.51 -4.73 0.14
CA ARG A 63 15.20 -3.70 -0.67
C ARG A 63 14.60 -3.58 -2.06
N VAL A 64 14.42 -4.70 -2.76
CA VAL A 64 13.87 -4.71 -4.12
C VAL A 64 12.44 -4.16 -4.12
N THR A 65 11.59 -4.60 -3.18
CA THR A 65 10.21 -4.12 -3.10
C THR A 65 10.12 -2.65 -2.70
N SER A 66 10.99 -2.17 -1.81
CA SER A 66 11.03 -0.76 -1.40
C SER A 66 11.41 0.15 -2.57
N VAL A 67 12.41 -0.23 -3.36
CA VAL A 67 12.81 0.54 -4.56
C VAL A 67 11.66 0.56 -5.58
N GLN A 68 11.03 -0.59 -5.84
CA GLN A 68 9.90 -0.67 -6.75
C GLN A 68 8.72 0.21 -6.28
N PHE A 69 8.43 0.19 -4.97
CA PHE A 69 7.39 1.02 -4.38
C PHE A 69 7.69 2.51 -4.52
N ALA A 70 8.91 2.93 -4.19
CA ALA A 70 9.35 4.32 -4.34
C ALA A 70 9.22 4.81 -5.80
N TYR A 71 9.62 3.98 -6.77
CA TYR A 71 9.47 4.27 -8.19
C TYR A 71 8.01 4.43 -8.61
N ILE A 72 7.12 3.52 -8.18
CA ILE A 72 5.68 3.61 -8.47
C ILE A 72 5.08 4.88 -7.85
N CYS A 73 5.43 5.21 -6.61
CA CYS A 73 4.99 6.44 -5.95
C CYS A 73 5.43 7.69 -6.71
N HIS A 74 6.68 7.72 -7.18
CA HIS A 74 7.19 8.84 -7.96
C HIS A 74 6.43 9.02 -9.28
N LEU A 75 6.28 7.96 -10.08
CA LEU A 75 5.52 8.01 -11.34
C LEU A 75 4.03 8.34 -11.15
N ASN A 76 3.43 7.89 -10.05
CA ASN A 76 2.05 8.25 -9.74
C ASN A 76 1.92 9.72 -9.34
N GLY A 77 2.96 10.31 -8.75
CA GLY A 77 3.05 11.75 -8.52
C GLY A 77 3.12 12.55 -9.83
N GLU A 78 3.91 12.07 -10.80
CA GLU A 78 4.01 12.73 -12.12
C GLU A 78 2.74 12.58 -12.96
N ARG A 79 2.01 11.46 -12.87
CA ARG A 79 0.69 11.30 -13.51
C ARG A 79 -0.41 12.18 -12.88
N GLY A 80 -0.18 12.70 -11.67
CA GLY A 80 -1.11 13.58 -10.95
C GLY A 80 -1.11 15.05 -11.41
N THR A 81 -0.23 15.46 -12.33
CA THR A 81 -0.10 16.86 -12.76
C THR A 81 -0.72 17.16 -14.14
N VAL A 82 -1.61 16.31 -14.65
CA VAL A 82 -2.42 16.68 -15.83
C VAL A 82 -3.49 17.70 -15.39
N THR A 83 -3.15 18.97 -15.62
CA THR A 83 -3.99 20.18 -15.57
C THR A 83 -5.49 19.93 -15.71
N ASN A 84 -6.25 20.22 -14.65
CA ASN A 84 -7.61 20.69 -14.81
C ASN A 84 -7.57 22.23 -14.91
N LYS A 85 -7.46 22.74 -16.13
CA LYS A 85 -7.74 24.15 -16.44
C LYS A 85 -9.25 24.27 -16.69
N SER A 86 -9.99 24.58 -15.65
CA SER A 86 -11.28 25.31 -15.67
C SER A 86 -11.62 25.53 -14.20
N ILE A 87 -11.71 26.74 -13.67
CA ILE A 87 -12.74 27.73 -13.97
C ILE A 87 -12.16 29.13 -13.72
N THR A 88 -12.27 29.97 -14.75
CA THR A 88 -12.05 31.40 -14.75
C THR A 88 -12.98 32.07 -13.73
N GLY A 89 -12.41 32.87 -12.83
CA GLY A 89 -13.19 33.77 -11.99
C GLY A 89 -13.80 34.89 -12.82
N THR A 90 -15.08 35.16 -12.61
CA THR A 90 -15.70 36.45 -12.91
C THR A 90 -16.03 37.10 -11.59
N MET A 91 -15.31 38.16 -11.26
CA MET A 91 -15.73 39.11 -10.23
C MET A 91 -16.81 39.99 -10.87
N GLU A 92 -18.00 40.00 -10.30
CA GLU A 92 -18.90 41.16 -10.39
C GLU A 92 -19.30 41.56 -8.96
N SER A 93 -18.90 42.78 -8.61
CA SER A 93 -19.30 43.53 -7.43
C SER A 93 -20.64 44.19 -7.68
N ASP A 94 -21.57 44.13 -6.72
CA ASP A 94 -22.41 45.30 -6.42
C ASP A 94 -23.12 45.23 -5.06
N THR A 95 -22.84 46.27 -4.26
CA THR A 95 -23.73 46.95 -3.30
C THR A 95 -24.09 46.27 -1.95
N ALA A 96 -24.18 47.11 -0.92
CA ALA A 96 -23.92 46.83 0.48
C ALA A 96 -25.15 46.81 1.41
N LYS A 97 -25.00 46.05 2.53
CA LYS A 97 -25.59 46.18 3.91
C LYS A 97 -27.09 45.85 4.13
N PRO A 98 -27.55 45.57 5.39
CA PRO A 98 -26.86 45.51 6.70
C PRO A 98 -27.11 44.22 7.54
N MET A 99 -26.39 44.11 8.66
CA MET A 99 -26.42 43.02 9.65
C MET A 99 -27.50 43.23 10.73
N ASP A 100 -28.03 42.16 11.33
CA ASP A 100 -28.43 42.08 12.76
C ASP A 100 -28.86 40.64 13.21
N PRO A 101 -29.05 40.31 14.51
CA PRO A 101 -28.07 39.54 15.29
C PRO A 101 -28.58 38.20 15.90
N LEU A 102 -27.61 37.40 16.35
CA LEU A 102 -27.62 36.32 17.35
C LEU A 102 -28.99 35.91 17.94
N GLU A 103 -29.40 34.65 17.71
CA GLU A 103 -30.30 33.95 18.63
C GLU A 103 -29.74 32.56 18.96
N MET A 104 -29.33 32.45 20.22
CA MET A 104 -28.85 31.26 20.91
C MET A 104 -30.06 30.37 21.24
N LYS A 105 -30.01 29.07 20.91
CA LYS A 105 -31.01 28.12 21.39
C LYS A 105 -30.33 26.96 22.11
N GLU A 106 -30.49 26.97 23.43
CA GLU A 106 -30.09 25.93 24.39
C GLU A 106 -30.80 24.59 24.11
N PRO A 107 -30.17 23.43 24.40
CA PRO A 107 -30.86 22.15 24.47
C PRO A 107 -31.49 21.91 25.87
N PRO A 108 -32.73 21.41 25.99
CA PRO A 108 -33.27 21.07 27.29
C PRO A 108 -32.78 19.71 27.78
N LEU A 109 -32.75 19.62 29.12
CA LEU A 109 -32.15 18.62 29.98
C LEU A 109 -32.64 17.18 29.80
N ALA A 110 -31.75 16.27 30.20
CA ALA A 110 -32.04 14.88 30.56
C ALA A 110 -33.18 14.76 31.57
N SER A 111 -34.00 13.73 31.40
CA SER A 111 -34.92 13.23 32.44
C SER A 111 -34.49 11.84 32.87
N VAL A 112 -34.55 11.68 34.20
CA VAL A 112 -34.25 10.52 35.06
C VAL A 112 -34.93 9.23 34.61
#